data_AF-A0A954G6M6-F1
#
_entry.id   AF-A0A954G6M6-F1
#
_cell.length_a   1.000
_cell.length_b   1.000
_cell.length_c   1.000
_cell.angle_alpha   90.00
_cell.angle_beta   90.00
_cell.angle_gamma   90.00
#
_symmetry.space_group_name_H-M   'P 1'
#
loop_
_entity.id
_entity.type
_entity.pdbx_description
1 polymer ?
#
loop_
_entity_poly.entity_id
_entity_poly.type
_entity_poly.pdbx_seq_one_letter_code
_entity_poly.pdbx_strand_id
1 'polypeptide(L)'
;MSVGRPREFDTNQALDDALDVFWRNGYEGTSILELTEAMGINRPSLYAAFGNKEALFRKAIDRYMEIRACHLLSSLDEPTA
;
A
#
# COMPACT_ATOMS: atom_id res chain seq x y z
N MET A 1 -7.99 -32.48 4.74
CA MET A 1 -7.50 -31.65 3.62
C MET A 1 -6.84 -30.44 4.24
N SER A 2 -5.51 -30.43 4.28
CA SER A 2 -4.73 -29.33 4.87
C SER A 2 -4.93 -28.08 4.00
N VAL A 3 -5.63 -27.09 4.54
CA VAL A 3 -5.75 -25.77 3.94
C VAL A 3 -4.31 -25.23 3.83
N GLY A 4 -3.84 -25.02 2.60
CA GLY A 4 -2.49 -24.52 2.36
C GLY A 4 -2.32 -23.24 3.16
N ARG A 5 -1.23 -23.16 3.95
CA ARG A 5 -0.90 -21.97 4.74
C ARG A 5 -1.00 -20.76 3.79
N PRO A 6 -1.92 -19.80 4.04
CA PRO A 6 -2.06 -18.66 3.15
C PRO A 6 -0.69 -17.99 3.02
N ARG A 7 -0.28 -17.66 1.79
CA ARG A 7 0.91 -16.83 1.59
C ARG A 7 0.68 -15.54 2.36
N GLU A 8 1.42 -15.35 3.43
CA GLU A 8 1.51 -14.05 4.09
C GLU A 8 2.19 -13.10 3.10
N PHE A 9 1.56 -11.97 2.85
CA PHE A 9 2.11 -10.90 2.02
C PHE A 9 2.58 -9.76 2.93
N ASP A 10 3.53 -8.98 2.46
CA ASP A 10 3.97 -7.80 3.18
C ASP A 10 2.95 -6.66 2.98
N THR A 11 2.22 -6.33 4.03
CA THR A 11 1.22 -5.25 4.03
C THR A 11 1.83 -3.90 3.66
N ASN A 12 3.05 -3.64 4.08
CA ASN A 12 3.75 -2.38 3.82
C ASN A 12 4.11 -2.27 2.34
N GLN A 13 4.70 -3.33 1.77
CA GLN A 13 4.99 -3.36 0.33
C GLN A 13 3.71 -3.23 -0.50
N ALA A 14 2.64 -3.94 -0.12
CA ALA A 14 1.36 -3.86 -0.81
C ALA A 14 0.74 -2.45 -0.76
N LEU A 15 0.94 -1.70 0.32
CA LEU A 15 0.50 -0.31 0.40
C LEU A 15 1.34 0.63 -0.48
N ASP A 16 2.64 0.39 -0.62
CA ASP A 16 3.49 1.12 -1.57
C ASP A 16 3.05 0.86 -3.01
N ASP A 17 2.80 -0.41 -3.36
CA ASP A 17 2.36 -0.78 -4.71
C ASP A 17 0.99 -0.18 -5.03
N ALA A 18 0.06 -0.17 -4.05
CA ALA A 18 -1.24 0.47 -4.21
C ALA A 18 -1.14 1.98 -4.40
N LEU A 19 -0.24 2.64 -3.66
CA LEU A 19 0.01 4.08 -3.77
C LEU A 19 0.47 4.46 -5.18
N ASP A 20 1.38 3.68 -5.76
CA ASP A 20 1.87 3.86 -7.13
C ASP A 20 0.74 3.80 -8.17
N VAL A 21 -0.17 2.84 -8.03
CA VAL A 21 -1.34 2.72 -8.92
C VAL A 21 -2.26 3.94 -8.77
N PHE A 22 -2.55 4.35 -7.53
CA PHE A 22 -3.37 5.54 -7.28
C PHE A 22 -2.75 6.82 -7.81
N TRP A 23 -1.43 6.97 -7.77
CA TRP A 23 -0.75 8.13 -8.36
C TRP A 23 -0.83 8.17 -9.87
N ARG A 24 -0.69 7.01 -10.53
CA ARG A 24 -0.72 6.92 -12.00
C ARG A 24 -2.12 7.17 -12.56
N ASN A 25 -3.14 6.61 -11.90
CA ASN A 25 -4.49 6.53 -12.46
C ASN A 25 -5.51 7.43 -11.74
N GLY A 26 -5.14 8.02 -10.60
CA GLY A 26 -6.06 8.73 -9.71
C GLY A 26 -6.99 7.77 -8.94
N TYR A 27 -7.68 8.28 -7.92
CA TYR A 27 -8.59 7.46 -7.12
C TYR A 27 -9.70 6.84 -7.99
N GLU A 28 -10.45 7.62 -8.76
CA GLU A 28 -11.58 7.12 -9.56
C GLU A 28 -11.13 6.19 -10.70
N GLY A 29 -9.99 6.47 -11.33
CA GLY A 29 -9.47 5.69 -12.46
C GLY A 29 -8.91 4.32 -12.08
N THR A 30 -8.64 4.06 -10.81
CA THR A 30 -8.07 2.80 -10.34
C THR A 30 -9.14 1.73 -10.07
N SER A 31 -9.03 0.55 -10.69
CA SER A 31 -9.91 -0.58 -10.39
C SER A 31 -9.36 -1.48 -9.27
N ILE A 32 -10.24 -2.27 -8.65
CA ILE A 32 -9.83 -3.30 -7.67
C ILE A 32 -8.92 -4.36 -8.32
N LEU A 33 -9.11 -4.65 -9.61
CA LEU A 33 -8.30 -5.63 -10.33
C LEU A 33 -6.85 -5.16 -10.44
N GLU A 34 -6.64 -3.93 -10.93
CA GLU A 34 -5.30 -3.33 -11.05
C GLU A 34 -4.60 -3.24 -9.71
N LEU A 35 -5.32 -2.90 -8.64
CA LEU A 35 -4.78 -2.91 -7.27
C LEU A 35 -4.30 -4.30 -6.89
N THR A 36 -5.15 -5.33 -7.03
CA THR A 36 -4.76 -6.70 -6.66
C THR A 36 -3.59 -7.23 -7.47
N GLU A 37 -3.52 -6.90 -8.76
CA GLU A 37 -2.41 -7.30 -9.63
C GLU A 37 -1.10 -6.62 -9.22
N ALA A 38 -1.13 -5.30 -8.98
CA ALA A 38 0.05 -4.55 -8.55
C ALA A 38 0.55 -5.01 -7.16
N MET A 39 -0.37 -5.23 -6.23
CA MET A 39 -0.06 -5.65 -4.85
C MET A 39 0.33 -7.14 -4.75
N GLY A 40 0.19 -7.93 -5.83
CA GLY A 40 0.48 -9.36 -5.82
C GLY A 40 -0.44 -10.19 -4.92
N ILE A 41 -1.64 -9.70 -4.62
CA ILE A 41 -2.63 -10.37 -3.76
C ILE A 41 -3.92 -10.68 -4.52
N ASN A 42 -4.79 -11.51 -3.95
CA ASN A 42 -6.12 -11.73 -4.51
C ASN A 42 -7.16 -10.78 -3.89
N ARG A 43 -8.33 -10.65 -4.54
CA ARG A 43 -9.43 -9.78 -4.07
C ARG A 43 -9.89 -10.12 -2.64
N PRO A 44 -10.11 -11.39 -2.25
CA PRO A 44 -10.43 -11.72 -0.86
C PRO A 44 -9.40 -11.22 0.16
N SER A 45 -8.10 -11.40 -0.10
CA SER A 45 -7.02 -10.90 0.75
C SER A 45 -7.02 -9.37 0.83
N LEU A 46 -7.27 -8.68 -0.29
CA LEU A 46 -7.40 -7.22 -0.30
C LEU A 46 -8.52 -6.78 0.63
N TYR A 47 -9.72 -7.35 0.46
CA TYR A 47 -10.87 -6.95 1.29
C TYR A 47 -10.68 -7.31 2.76
N ALA A 48 -10.08 -8.47 3.06
CA ALA A 48 -9.82 -8.92 4.42
C ALA A 48 -8.79 -8.03 5.15
N ALA A 49 -7.74 -7.58 4.45
CA ALA A 49 -6.66 -6.79 5.07
C ALA A 49 -6.92 -5.28 5.06
N PHE A 50 -7.56 -4.77 4.01
CA PHE A 50 -7.67 -3.33 3.76
C PHE A 50 -9.11 -2.81 3.76
N GLY A 51 -10.11 -3.68 3.80
CA GLY A 51 -11.50 -3.27 3.68
C GLY A 51 -11.83 -2.91 2.24
N ASN A 52 -12.35 -1.73 1.99
CA ASN A 52 -12.73 -1.29 0.63
C ASN A 52 -11.63 -0.43 -0.03
N LYS A 53 -11.89 0.03 -1.26
CA LYS A 53 -10.97 0.88 -2.02
C LYS A 53 -10.64 2.19 -1.29
N GLU A 54 -11.62 2.80 -0.63
CA GLU A 54 -11.45 4.04 0.13
C GLU A 54 -10.53 3.84 1.34
N ALA A 55 -10.74 2.76 2.10
CA ALA A 55 -9.92 2.40 3.24
C ALA A 55 -8.48 2.05 2.82
N LEU A 56 -8.31 1.35 1.70
CA LEU A 56 -7.00 1.10 1.11
C LEU A 56 -6.30 2.41 0.70
N PHE A 57 -7.02 3.31 0.02
CA PHE A 57 -6.48 4.61 -0.39
C PHE A 57 -6.01 5.43 0.81
N ARG A 58 -6.83 5.50 1.88
CA ARG A 58 -6.47 6.19 3.12
C ARG A 58 -5.18 5.62 3.72
N LYS A 59 -5.09 4.29 3.87
CA LYS A 59 -3.91 3.61 4.41
C LYS A 59 -2.65 3.84 3.55
N ALA A 60 -2.79 3.88 2.23
CA ALA A 60 -1.68 4.16 1.33
C ALA A 60 -1.15 5.58 1.50
N ILE A 61 -2.03 6.57 1.67
CA ILE A 61 -1.65 7.95 1.99
C ILE A 61 -1.02 8.06 3.38
N ASP A 62 -1.59 7.40 4.40
CA ASP A 62 -1.04 7.42 5.76
C ASP A 62 0.40 6.88 5.76
N ARG A 63 0.63 5.76 5.06
CA ARG A 63 1.98 5.19 4.87
C ARG A 63 2.94 6.15 4.18
N TYR A 64 2.50 6.81 3.10
CA TYR A 64 3.32 7.82 2.44
C TYR A 64 3.75 8.92 3.40
N MET A 65 2.83 9.41 4.23
CA MET A 65 3.12 10.46 5.21
C MET A 65 4.10 9.97 6.28
N GLU A 66 3.96 8.73 6.76
CA GLU A 66 4.90 8.13 7.73
C GLU A 66 6.32 8.03 7.16
N ILE A 67 6.48 7.52 5.94
CA ILE A 67 7.78 7.41 5.27
C ILE A 67 8.41 8.79 5.08
N ARG A 68 7.61 9.76 4.60
CA ARG A 68 8.09 11.14 4.37
C ARG A 68 8.45 11.85 5.66
N ALA A 69 7.68 11.66 6.73
CA ALA A 69 7.98 12.23 8.05
C ALA A 69 9.29 11.67 8.61
N CYS A 70 9.48 10.34 8.56
CA CYS A 70 10.74 9.71 8.95
C CYS A 70 11.93 10.26 8.16
N HIS A 71 11.82 10.36 6.83
CA HIS A 71 12.89 10.87 5.99
C HIS A 71 13.21 12.35 6.25
N LEU A 72 12.18 13.18 6.46
CA LEU A 72 12.38 14.61 6.75
C LEU A 72 13.08 14.80 8.09
N LEU A 73 12.70 14.05 9.11
CA LEU A 73 13.34 14.13 10.43
C LEU A 73 14.79 13.65 10.36
N SER A 74 15.08 12.55 9.67
CA SER A 74 16.45 12.07 9.50
C SER A 74 17.34 13.05 8.72
N SER A 75 16.78 13.83 7.78
CA SER A 75 17.55 14.85 7.06
C SER A 75 18.02 16.02 7.93
N LEU A 76 17.44 16.21 9.12
CA LEU A 76 17.89 17.22 10.09
C LEU A 76 19.12 16.76 10.88
N ASP A 77 19.38 15.45 10.92
CA ASP A 77 20.55 14.86 11.58
C ASP A 77 21.78 14.81 10.65
N GLU A 78 21.59 15.06 9.35
CA GLU A 78 22.69 15.21 8.40
C GLU A 78 23.31 16.61 8.55
N PRO A 79 24.63 16.74 8.79
CA PRO A 79 25.26 18.05 8.84
C PRO A 79 25.12 18.73 7.47
N THR A 80 24.44 19.88 7.45
CA THR A 80 24.38 20.73 6.26
C THR A 80 25.80 21.04 5.80
N ALA A 81 26.15 20.61 4.58
CA ALA A 81 27.45 20.85 3.98
C ALA A 81 27.70 22.34 3.70
#